data_AF-B9FZK2-F1
#
_entry.id   AF-B9FZK2-F1
#
_cell.length_a   1.000
_cell.length_b   1.000
_cell.length_c   1.000
_cell.angle_alpha   90.00
_cell.angle_beta   90.00
_cell.angle_gamma   90.00
#
_symmetry.space_group_name_H-M   'P 1'
#
loop_
_entity.id
_entity.type
_entity.pdbx_description
1 polymer ?
#
loop_
_entity_poly.entity_id
_entity_poly.type
_entity_poly.pdbx_seq_one_letter_code
_entity_poly.pdbx_strand_id
1 'polypeptide(L)'
;MEVDIFHALVNKLREKEYLTDTIYVSVEEQIAIFLYTVAKNATNETLQDWFQHSPDTIHRYFKAVLEAVTNLTSVYIRAPSLHPHPIGGPLENGNPIRSLRPRALRDGPAGTLEWRVVARANAWLVS
;
A
#
# COMPACT_ATOMS: atom_id res chain seq x y z
N MET A 1 -6.03 2.14 -18.37
CA MET A 1 -5.70 0.80 -17.84
C MET A 1 -6.18 -0.19 -18.88
N GLU A 2 -5.36 -1.16 -19.26
CA GLU A 2 -5.82 -2.26 -20.14
C GLU A 2 -6.88 -3.08 -19.42
N VAL A 3 -7.95 -3.46 -20.12
CA VAL A 3 -9.12 -4.14 -19.56
C VAL A 3 -8.73 -5.50 -18.96
N ASP A 4 -7.82 -6.22 -19.62
CA ASP A 4 -7.32 -7.51 -19.14
C ASP A 4 -6.57 -7.40 -17.81
N ILE A 5 -5.79 -6.33 -17.64
CA ILE A 5 -5.04 -6.07 -16.39
C ILE A 5 -6.02 -5.74 -15.25
N PHE A 6 -7.09 -5.00 -15.55
CA PHE A 6 -8.13 -4.70 -14.58
C PHE A 6 -8.83 -5.97 -14.11
N HIS A 7 -9.27 -6.85 -15.02
CA HIS A 7 -9.89 -8.11 -14.64
C HIS A 7 -8.93 -9.06 -13.90
N ALA A 8 -7.65 -9.08 -14.27
CA ALA A 8 -6.65 -9.84 -13.53
C ALA A 8 -6.51 -9.36 -12.07
N LEU A 9 -6.56 -8.04 -11.85
CA LEU A 9 -6.53 -7.46 -10.51
C LEU A 9 -7.78 -7.81 -9.70
N VAL A 10 -8.98 -7.66 -10.30
CA VAL A 10 -10.27 -8.02 -9.69
C VAL A 10 -10.24 -9.49 -9.27
N ASN A 11 -9.86 -10.39 -10.18
CA ASN A 11 -9.79 -11.82 -9.91
C ASN A 11 -8.80 -12.13 -8.79
N LYS A 12 -7.62 -11.50 -8.77
CA LYS A 12 -6.63 -11.71 -7.70
C LYS A 12 -7.12 -11.28 -6.33
N LEU A 13 -7.82 -10.14 -6.26
CA LEU A 13 -8.40 -9.63 -5.01
C LEU A 13 -9.55 -10.51 -4.52
N ARG A 14 -10.35 -11.05 -5.45
CA ARG A 14 -11.45 -11.96 -5.16
C ARG A 14 -10.97 -13.34 -4.71
N GLU A 15 -10.00 -13.93 -5.41
CA GLU A 15 -9.39 -15.23 -5.08
C GLU A 15 -8.77 -15.26 -3.67
N LYS A 16 -8.26 -14.11 -3.22
CA LYS A 16 -7.65 -13.95 -1.90
C LYS A 16 -8.68 -13.60 -0.80
N GLU A 17 -9.96 -13.51 -1.16
CA GLU A 17 -11.06 -13.10 -0.28
C GLU A 17 -10.83 -11.73 0.39
N TYR A 18 -10.03 -10.86 -0.23
CA TYR A 18 -9.76 -9.51 0.32
C TYR A 18 -10.89 -8.53 0.03
N LEU A 19 -11.67 -8.77 -1.02
CA LEU A 19 -12.85 -8.01 -1.38
C LEU A 19 -13.98 -8.97 -1.69
N THR A 20 -15.19 -8.61 -1.27
CA THR A 20 -16.41 -9.36 -1.54
C THR A 20 -17.44 -8.42 -2.15
N ASP A 21 -18.25 -8.96 -3.05
CA ASP A 21 -19.40 -8.25 -3.60
C ASP A 21 -20.36 -7.88 -2.47
N THR A 22 -20.79 -6.62 -2.40
CA THR A 22 -21.85 -6.21 -1.48
C THR A 22 -23.18 -6.18 -2.21
N ILE A 23 -24.28 -6.08 -1.45
CA ILE A 23 -25.63 -5.96 -2.04
C ILE A 23 -25.82 -4.68 -2.88
N TYR A 24 -24.91 -3.70 -2.75
CA TYR A 24 -25.01 -2.41 -3.43
C TYR A 24 -23.88 -2.13 -4.41
N VAL A 25 -22.69 -2.72 -4.22
CA VAL A 25 -21.48 -2.39 -5.01
C VAL A 25 -20.64 -3.65 -5.24
N SER A 26 -20.38 -3.93 -6.52
CA SER A 26 -19.53 -5.04 -6.98
C SER A 26 -18.05 -4.82 -6.64
N VAL A 27 -17.26 -5.88 -6.57
CA VAL A 27 -15.81 -5.77 -6.36
C VAL A 27 -15.15 -4.92 -7.45
N GLU A 28 -15.59 -5.05 -8.71
CA GLU A 28 -15.14 -4.22 -9.83
C GLU A 28 -15.35 -2.72 -9.56
N GLU A 29 -16.54 -2.36 -9.11
CA GLU A 29 -16.89 -0.96 -8.87
C GLU A 29 -16.12 -0.38 -7.67
N GLN A 30 -15.91 -1.16 -6.60
CA GLN A 30 -15.05 -0.77 -5.48
C GLN A 30 -13.63 -0.46 -5.96
N ILE A 31 -13.04 -1.34 -6.77
CA ILE A 31 -11.70 -1.18 -7.32
C ILE A 31 -11.66 0.00 -8.30
N ALA A 32 -12.71 0.20 -9.11
CA ALA A 32 -12.82 1.33 -10.03
C ALA A 32 -12.83 2.67 -9.29
N ILE A 33 -13.58 2.79 -8.19
CA ILE A 33 -13.60 3.98 -7.32
C ILE A 33 -12.18 4.28 -6.83
N PHE A 34 -11.48 3.28 -6.27
CA PHE A 34 -10.11 3.46 -5.79
C PHE A 34 -9.16 3.90 -6.90
N LEU A 35 -9.13 3.18 -8.02
CA LEU A 35 -8.23 3.45 -9.14
C LEU A 35 -8.49 4.82 -9.76
N TYR A 36 -9.76 5.20 -9.92
CA TYR A 36 -10.12 6.51 -10.45
C TYR A 36 -9.67 7.62 -9.51
N THR A 37 -9.86 7.42 -8.20
CA THR A 37 -9.44 8.38 -7.16
C THR A 37 -7.93 8.61 -7.22
N VAL A 38 -7.10 7.56 -7.22
CA VAL A 38 -5.64 7.68 -7.22
C VAL A 38 -5.08 8.11 -8.58
N ALA A 39 -5.66 7.68 -9.69
CA ALA A 39 -5.16 7.98 -11.04
C ALA A 39 -5.48 9.42 -11.48
N LYS A 40 -6.60 9.98 -11.01
CA LYS A 40 -7.04 11.33 -11.37
C LYS A 40 -6.93 12.35 -10.24
N ASN A 41 -6.52 11.92 -9.05
CA ASN A 41 -6.61 12.73 -7.83
C ASN A 41 -8.02 13.34 -7.69
N ALA A 42 -9.05 12.52 -7.93
CA ALA A 42 -10.44 12.95 -7.96
C ALA A 42 -10.90 13.43 -6.58
N THR A 43 -11.79 14.44 -6.56
CA THR A 43 -12.47 14.87 -5.34
C THR A 43 -13.72 14.02 -5.11
N ASN A 44 -14.26 14.08 -3.90
CA ASN A 44 -15.51 13.40 -3.54
C ASN A 44 -16.66 13.82 -4.41
N GLU A 45 -16.70 15.09 -4.77
CA GLU A 45 -17.76 15.66 -5.60
C GLU A 45 -17.73 14.99 -6.97
N THR A 46 -16.54 14.82 -7.56
CA THR A 46 -16.39 14.08 -8.81
C THR A 46 -16.75 12.61 -8.66
N LEU A 47 -16.36 11.96 -7.56
CA LEU A 47 -16.66 10.54 -7.34
C LEU A 47 -18.16 10.31 -7.12
N GLN A 48 -18.82 11.20 -6.39
CA GLN A 48 -20.27 11.16 -6.18
C GLN A 48 -21.03 11.36 -7.51
N ASP A 49 -20.60 12.29 -8.35
CA ASP A 49 -21.22 12.54 -9.66
C ASP A 49 -21.06 11.35 -10.62
N TRP A 50 -19.89 10.70 -10.63
CA TRP A 50 -19.61 9.60 -11.55
C TRP A 50 -20.16 8.26 -11.09
N PHE A 51 -20.03 7.95 -9.80
CA PHE A 51 -20.43 6.65 -9.25
C PHE A 51 -21.79 6.69 -8.55
N GLN A 52 -22.42 7.87 -8.42
CA GLN A 52 -23.75 8.05 -7.83
C GLN A 52 -23.89 7.48 -6.41
N HIS A 53 -22.78 7.41 -5.67
CA HIS A 53 -22.71 6.93 -4.29
C HIS A 53 -22.44 8.08 -3.34
N SER A 54 -22.89 7.94 -2.09
CA SER A 54 -22.59 8.92 -1.05
C SER A 54 -21.07 8.99 -0.75
N PRO A 55 -20.56 10.13 -0.24
CA PRO A 55 -19.12 10.28 0.02
C PRO A 55 -18.66 9.30 1.10
N ASP A 56 -19.55 8.96 2.03
CA ASP A 56 -19.37 7.96 3.08
C ASP A 56 -19.21 6.54 2.50
N THR A 57 -19.95 6.23 1.43
CA THR A 57 -19.88 4.96 0.71
C THR A 57 -18.59 4.87 -0.12
N ILE A 58 -18.26 5.94 -0.83
CA ILE A 58 -16.99 6.08 -1.55
C ILE A 58 -15.81 5.89 -0.58
N HIS A 59 -15.89 6.50 0.60
CA HIS A 59 -14.86 6.39 1.62
C HIS A 59 -14.65 4.97 2.12
N ARG A 60 -15.75 4.27 2.46
CA ARG A 60 -15.70 2.87 2.88
C ARG A 60 -15.01 1.98 1.85
N TYR A 61 -15.41 2.09 0.58
CA TYR A 61 -14.86 1.26 -0.48
C TYR A 61 -13.42 1.64 -0.83
N PHE A 62 -13.09 2.93 -0.84
CA PHE A 62 -11.71 3.38 -1.00
C PHE A 62 -10.81 2.76 0.07
N LYS A 63 -11.23 2.80 1.33
CA LYS A 63 -10.47 2.23 2.45
C LYS A 63 -10.36 0.71 2.35
N ALA A 64 -11.45 0.01 2.06
CA ALA A 64 -11.46 -1.45 1.90
C ALA A 64 -10.48 -1.91 0.80
N VAL A 65 -10.48 -1.23 -0.34
CA VAL A 65 -9.56 -1.54 -1.45
C VAL A 65 -8.12 -1.19 -1.08
N LEU A 66 -7.88 -0.07 -0.38
CA LEU A 66 -6.55 0.29 0.09
C LEU A 66 -5.96 -0.77 1.04
N GLU A 67 -6.75 -1.29 1.98
CA GLU A 67 -6.35 -2.36 2.88
C GLU A 67 -6.06 -3.66 2.11
N ALA A 68 -6.93 -4.03 1.16
CA ALA A 68 -6.74 -5.21 0.31
C ALA A 68 -5.44 -5.13 -0.53
N VAL A 69 -5.16 -3.97 -1.12
CA VAL A 69 -3.93 -3.72 -1.89
C VAL A 69 -2.70 -3.73 -0.98
N THR A 70 -2.80 -3.19 0.24
CA THR A 70 -1.69 -3.20 1.21
C THR A 70 -1.37 -4.63 1.67
N ASN A 71 -2.39 -5.47 1.86
CA ASN A 71 -2.21 -6.88 2.17
C ASN A 71 -1.56 -7.64 1.00
N LEU A 72 -1.97 -7.35 -0.24
CA LEU A 72 -1.28 -7.88 -1.43
C LEU A 72 0.19 -7.46 -1.46
N THR A 73 0.50 -6.18 -1.26
CA THR A 73 1.89 -5.71 -1.33
C THR A 73 2.76 -6.29 -0.22
N SER A 74 2.25 -6.56 0.97
CA SER A 74 3.00 -7.26 2.02
C SER A 74 3.43 -8.68 1.59
N VAL A 75 2.63 -9.35 0.76
CA VAL A 75 2.94 -10.69 0.22
C VAL A 75 3.97 -10.63 -0.92
N TYR A 76 3.86 -9.63 -1.80
CA TYR A 76 4.70 -9.54 -3.01
C TYR A 76 5.97 -8.71 -2.83
N ILE A 77 5.91 -7.67 -2.00
CA ILE A 77 7.01 -6.75 -1.69
C ILE A 77 7.55 -7.14 -0.32
N ARG A 78 8.22 -8.30 -0.27
CA ARG A 78 9.03 -8.64 0.90
C ARG A 78 10.27 -7.76 0.85
N ALA A 79 10.49 -6.96 1.89
CA ALA A 79 11.78 -6.27 2.06
C ALA A 79 12.90 -7.32 1.90
N PRO A 80 13.98 -7.03 1.15
CA PRO A 80 15.10 -7.96 1.04
C PRO A 80 15.48 -8.33 2.47
N SER A 81 15.45 -9.63 2.76
CA SER A 81 15.85 -10.13 4.06
C SER A 81 17.23 -9.55 4.35
N LEU A 82 17.33 -8.74 5.40
CA LEU A 82 18.59 -8.43 6.06
C LEU A 82 19.10 -9.74 6.67
N HIS A 83 19.46 -10.72 5.85
CA HIS A 83 20.45 -11.68 6.23
C HIS A 83 21.76 -10.91 6.14
N PRO A 84 22.41 -10.58 7.27
CA PRO A 84 23.82 -10.29 7.20
C PRO A 84 24.41 -11.56 6.61
N HIS A 85 24.96 -11.48 5.40
CA HIS A 85 25.91 -12.51 4.99
C HIS A 85 26.94 -12.60 6.13
N PRO A 86 27.19 -13.78 6.70
CA PRO A 86 28.27 -13.90 7.66
C PRO A 86 29.56 -13.63 6.90
N ILE A 87 29.99 -12.36 6.88
CA ILE A 87 31.38 -12.00 6.60
C ILE A 87 32.13 -12.40 7.87
N GLY A 88 32.29 -13.71 8.02
CA GLY A 88 32.91 -14.37 9.15
C GLY A 88 33.77 -15.48 8.60
N GLY A 89 34.84 -15.12 7.90
CA GLY A 89 36.02 -15.97 7.85
C GLY A 89 36.51 -16.23 9.29
N PRO A 90 37.22 -17.33 9.55
CA PRO A 90 37.66 -17.66 10.90
C PRO A 90 38.46 -16.51 11.51
N LEU A 91 37.99 -15.99 12.65
CA LEU A 91 38.71 -15.00 13.45
C LEU A 91 39.95 -15.68 14.05
N GLU A 92 41.09 -15.48 13.40
CA GLU A 92 42.37 -15.71 14.04
C GLU A 92 42.54 -14.71 15.21
N ASN A 93 43.17 -15.17 16.29
CA ASN A 93 43.93 -14.41 17.28
C ASN A 93 43.31 -13.18 18.02
N GLY A 94 42.42 -13.47 18.99
CA GLY A 94 42.60 -13.06 20.39
C GLY A 94 42.74 -11.57 20.78
N ASN A 95 41.75 -10.71 20.48
CA ASN A 95 41.69 -9.38 21.11
C ASN A 95 40.23 -8.93 21.35
N PRO A 96 39.82 -8.52 22.58
CA PRO A 96 38.43 -8.17 22.84
C PRO A 96 38.10 -6.75 22.34
N ILE A 97 37.15 -6.62 21.42
CA ILE A 97 36.69 -5.32 20.95
C ILE A 97 35.90 -4.63 22.06
N ARG A 98 36.55 -3.60 22.62
CA ARG A 98 36.02 -2.63 23.57
C ARG A 98 34.68 -2.09 23.10
N SER A 99 33.66 -2.32 23.92
CA SER A 99 32.34 -1.71 23.83
C SER A 99 32.43 -0.18 23.68
N LEU A 100 31.88 0.37 22.60
CA LEU A 100 31.51 1.79 22.53
C LEU A 100 30.16 1.92 21.81
N ARG A 101 29.20 2.46 22.58
CA ARG A 101 27.79 2.71 22.27
C ARG A 101 27.56 3.63 21.06
N PRO A 102 26.33 3.66 20.51
CA PRO A 102 26.03 4.25 19.21
C PRO A 102 25.91 5.77 19.26
N ARG A 103 26.45 6.44 18.25
CA ARG A 103 26.25 7.87 18.01
C ARG A 103 25.51 8.08 16.69
N ALA A 104 24.30 8.59 16.81
CA ALA A 104 23.42 8.97 15.71
C ALA A 104 24.07 10.02 14.79
N LEU A 105 23.88 9.84 13.48
CA LEU A 105 23.72 10.89 12.47
C LEU A 105 23.06 10.18 11.28
N ARG A 106 21.75 10.36 11.06
CA ARG A 106 21.22 11.39 10.15
C ARG A 106 21.92 11.24 8.81
N ASP A 107 21.28 10.51 7.89
CA ASP A 107 21.02 10.98 6.53
C ASP A 107 20.05 10.03 5.79
N GLY A 108 18.95 10.63 5.32
CA GLY A 108 18.13 10.26 4.16
C GLY A 108 17.43 8.90 4.12
N PRO A 109 16.08 8.83 4.21
CA PRO A 109 15.37 7.67 3.69
C PRO A 109 15.40 7.72 2.16
N ALA A 110 16.23 6.86 1.59
CA ALA A 110 16.15 6.45 0.21
C ALA A 110 14.82 5.72 -0.04
N GLY A 111 14.14 6.12 -1.11
CA GLY A 111 13.08 5.35 -1.74
C GLY A 111 11.76 5.35 -0.98
N THR A 112 11.09 6.50 -0.90
CA THR A 112 9.65 6.49 -0.57
C THR A 112 8.81 6.79 -1.80
N LEU A 113 7.98 5.82 -2.15
CA LEU A 113 6.75 6.01 -2.91
C LEU A 113 6.00 7.22 -2.31
N GLU A 114 5.95 8.31 -3.08
CA GLU A 114 5.15 9.53 -2.92
C GLU A 114 4.32 9.59 -1.61
N TRP A 115 4.94 9.98 -0.50
CA TRP A 115 4.26 10.31 0.76
C TRP A 115 3.16 11.36 0.58
N ARG A 116 3.18 12.11 -0.52
CA ARG A 116 2.14 13.09 -0.88
C ARG A 116 0.80 12.41 -1.17
N VAL A 117 0.80 11.23 -1.78
CA VAL A 117 -0.42 10.47 -2.08
C VAL A 117 -0.96 9.84 -0.79
N VAL A 118 -0.08 9.24 0.01
CA VAL A 118 -0.44 8.61 1.30
C VAL A 118 -0.91 9.66 2.33
N ALA A 119 -0.24 10.81 2.41
CA ALA A 119 -0.62 11.89 3.33
C ALA A 119 -1.96 12.54 2.95
N ARG A 120 -2.27 12.65 1.64
CA ARG A 120 -3.58 13.18 1.20
C ARG A 120 -4.72 12.20 1.41
N ALA A 121 -4.48 10.90 1.24
CA ALA A 121 -5.45 9.87 1.60
C ALA A 121 -5.77 9.88 3.11
N ASN A 122 -4.76 10.10 3.97
CA ASN A 122 -4.97 10.25 5.41
C ASN A 122 -5.64 11.57 5.81
N ALA A 123 -5.39 12.69 5.10
CA ALA A 123 -6.09 13.94 5.35
C ALA A 123 -7.59 13.87 4.99
N TRP A 124 -7.95 12.95 4.09
CA TRP A 124 -9.33 12.70 3.68
C TRP A 124 -10.12 11.80 4.66
N LEU A 125 -9.44 11.16 5.62
CA LEU A 125 -10.04 10.32 6.67
C LEU A 125 -10.53 11.12 7.90
N VAL A 126 -10.22 12.42 8.00
CA VAL A 126 -10.39 13.22 9.23
C VAL A 126 -11.31 14.45 9.04
N SER A 127 -11.89 14.65 7.85
CA SER A 127 -12.74 15.80 7.51
C SER A 127 -14.14 15.37 7.12
#